data_AF-A0A2E1VRR5-F1
#
_entry.id   AF-A0A2E1VRR5-F1
#
_cell.length_a   1.000
_cell.length_b   1.000
_cell.length_c   1.000
_cell.angle_alpha   90.00
_cell.angle_beta   90.00
_cell.angle_gamma   90.00
#
_symmetry.space_group_name_H-M   'P 1'
#
loop_
_entity.id
_entity.type
_entity.pdbx_description
1 polymer ?
#
loop_
_entity_poly.entity_id
_entity_poly.type
_entity_poly.pdbx_seq_one_letter_code
_entity_poly.pdbx_strand_id
1 'polypeptide(L)'
;MTTRRFLGALASFALAAAPMAGQQFSHDIPLAGLGNGQPAKPFGLAYEPGLDRIFVALAGSFGGPNDVVAVIDPAVDAVVATIQVGLYPEEIAFAYDSLGQLQFGAVTNSTSGSVSLFDPSLNVLGEVALPDPFGLGTCYPFGICWEPGAQRFLVSTLDGSGEVYAIDPQAMSVDAAASHSLPLSSGSRMLVHQGRLWNAATRYNASFTSADAALASIELATGSQAETLLLSEARAFFPAVQDLIALPDGDVLAGAVASNGLLYRFDGQGQLESTIHLPSASGAHGLALGPQGRLLAVCDLYADTLIVYDLEARTETASFALNTIGLGYGQPNDAVFAHGKLYLSSQATEEVLVFDQLPSPPPAPSYAGSLTLSSSTPQPGDPVTATVQGSGAVALLIAREGTGAVFANGQLDIGPRVSLRAQGWTSAQLTQTLPQDPALRGLHLWLQGAVALDTTPALTEARVLIVQ
;
A
#
# COMPACT_ATOMS: atom_id res chain seq x y z
N MET A 1 -20.92 53.38 -43.77
CA MET A 1 -20.86 52.07 -44.46
C MET A 1 -19.47 51.98 -45.09
N THR A 2 -18.56 51.04 -44.85
CA THR A 2 -18.54 49.75 -44.15
C THR A 2 -17.05 49.42 -44.00
N THR A 3 -16.50 49.39 -42.78
CA THR A 3 -15.17 48.85 -42.49
C THR A 3 -15.31 47.36 -42.20
N ARG A 4 -14.91 46.51 -43.15
CA ARG A 4 -14.87 45.05 -42.96
C ARG A 4 -13.67 44.70 -42.07
N ARG A 5 -13.95 44.21 -40.86
CA ARG A 5 -12.97 43.51 -40.01
C ARG A 5 -12.76 42.10 -40.57
N PHE A 6 -11.52 41.74 -40.89
CA PHE A 6 -11.12 40.35 -41.07
C PHE A 6 -10.95 39.74 -39.67
N LEU A 7 -11.87 38.86 -39.26
CA LEU A 7 -11.58 37.88 -38.21
C LEU A 7 -10.88 36.70 -38.87
N GLY A 8 -9.59 36.52 -38.56
CA GLY A 8 -8.91 35.25 -38.77
C GLY A 8 -9.38 34.27 -37.71
N ALA A 9 -10.14 33.26 -38.11
CA ALA A 9 -10.46 32.13 -37.25
C ALA A 9 -9.20 31.26 -37.12
N LEU A 10 -8.56 31.28 -35.95
CA LEU A 10 -7.64 30.22 -35.54
C LEU A 10 -8.51 28.98 -35.25
N ALA A 11 -8.54 28.05 -36.19
CA ALA A 11 -9.08 26.73 -35.97
C ALA A 11 -8.14 25.99 -35.00
N SER A 12 -8.54 25.89 -33.74
CA SER A 12 -7.92 24.98 -32.78
C SER A 12 -8.16 23.55 -33.29
N PHE A 13 -7.10 22.90 -33.77
CA PHE A 13 -7.10 21.46 -33.95
C PHE A 13 -7.13 20.83 -32.57
N ALA A 14 -8.33 20.54 -32.06
CA ALA A 14 -8.49 19.51 -31.05
C ALA A 14 -8.11 18.19 -31.74
N LEU A 15 -6.90 17.70 -31.48
CA LEU A 15 -6.61 16.28 -31.65
C LEU A 15 -7.56 15.57 -30.68
N ALA A 16 -8.67 15.04 -31.20
CA ALA A 16 -9.43 14.04 -30.48
C ALA A 16 -8.49 12.84 -30.32
N ALA A 17 -7.92 12.68 -29.12
CA ALA A 17 -7.28 11.43 -28.75
C ALA A 17 -8.31 10.33 -28.96
N ALA A 18 -7.99 9.37 -29.83
CA ALA A 18 -8.75 8.13 -29.90
C ALA A 18 -8.80 7.54 -28.48
N PRO A 19 -9.92 6.97 -28.03
CA PRO A 19 -9.96 6.33 -26.72
C PRO A 19 -8.88 5.25 -26.72
N MET A 20 -7.87 5.42 -25.87
CA MET A 20 -7.00 4.30 -25.50
C MET A 20 -7.94 3.18 -25.04
N ALA A 21 -7.73 1.96 -25.52
CA ALA A 21 -8.47 0.80 -25.02
C ALA A 21 -8.27 0.78 -23.50
N GLY A 22 -9.28 1.23 -22.76
CA GLY A 22 -9.22 1.29 -21.31
C GLY A 22 -9.26 -0.14 -20.79
N GLN A 23 -8.52 -0.40 -19.73
CA GLN A 23 -8.61 -1.64 -18.95
C GLN A 23 -10.08 -1.99 -18.69
N GLN A 24 -10.41 -3.27 -18.83
CA GLN A 24 -11.78 -3.74 -18.73
C GLN A 24 -11.88 -4.84 -17.68
N PHE A 25 -12.99 -4.83 -16.95
CA PHE A 25 -13.45 -6.04 -16.28
C PHE A 25 -13.69 -7.11 -17.36
N SER A 26 -13.02 -8.25 -17.22
CA SER A 26 -13.09 -9.35 -18.16
C SER A 26 -14.19 -10.32 -17.76
N HIS A 27 -14.05 -10.91 -16.58
CA HIS A 27 -14.96 -11.90 -16.00
C HIS A 27 -14.63 -12.12 -14.51
N ASP A 28 -15.45 -12.91 -13.84
CA ASP A 28 -15.22 -13.41 -12.48
C ASP A 28 -14.92 -14.91 -12.46
N ILE A 29 -14.16 -15.33 -11.45
CA ILE A 29 -13.85 -16.72 -11.13
C ILE A 29 -14.65 -17.09 -9.88
N PRO A 30 -15.66 -17.99 -9.98
CA PRO A 30 -16.51 -18.32 -8.86
C PRO A 30 -15.79 -19.21 -7.83
N LEU A 31 -15.97 -18.88 -6.55
CA LEU A 31 -15.42 -19.61 -5.41
C LEU A 31 -16.51 -20.29 -4.56
N ALA A 32 -17.78 -19.96 -4.80
CA ALA A 32 -18.91 -20.46 -4.02
C ALA A 32 -18.91 -21.99 -3.89
N GLY A 33 -19.14 -22.48 -2.67
CA GLY A 33 -19.19 -23.91 -2.35
C GLY A 33 -17.83 -24.59 -2.12
N LEU A 34 -16.72 -23.86 -2.20
CA LEU A 34 -15.42 -24.37 -1.78
C LEU A 34 -15.29 -24.38 -0.25
N GLY A 35 -14.65 -25.43 0.28
CA GLY A 35 -14.37 -25.61 1.70
C GLY A 35 -15.50 -26.26 2.49
N ASN A 36 -15.66 -25.87 3.74
CA ASN A 36 -16.52 -26.53 4.73
C ASN A 36 -18.02 -26.20 4.66
N GLY A 37 -18.49 -25.66 3.53
CA GLY A 37 -19.89 -25.26 3.34
C GLY A 37 -20.27 -23.93 3.97
N GLN A 38 -19.32 -23.21 4.56
CA GLN A 38 -19.46 -21.77 4.84
C GLN A 38 -19.23 -20.94 3.57
N PRO A 39 -19.60 -19.64 3.55
CA PRO A 39 -19.28 -18.77 2.42
C PRO A 39 -17.78 -18.79 2.08
N ALA A 40 -17.45 -18.86 0.80
CA ALA A 40 -16.10 -18.89 0.26
C ALA A 40 -15.62 -17.47 -0.11
N LYS A 41 -15.76 -16.54 0.84
CA LYS A 41 -15.41 -15.13 0.64
C LYS A 41 -13.88 -14.98 0.62
N PRO A 42 -13.30 -14.49 -0.48
CA PRO A 42 -11.86 -14.37 -0.61
C PRO A 42 -11.31 -13.20 0.20
N PHE A 43 -10.10 -13.36 0.71
CA PHE A 43 -9.37 -12.37 1.49
C PHE A 43 -8.05 -12.00 0.78
N GLY A 44 -6.90 -12.41 1.29
CA GLY A 44 -5.59 -12.20 0.66
C GLY A 44 -5.40 -13.02 -0.62
N LEU A 45 -4.58 -12.48 -1.52
CA LEU A 45 -4.21 -13.04 -2.81
C LEU A 45 -2.69 -13.05 -2.97
N ALA A 46 -2.13 -14.18 -3.42
CA ALA A 46 -0.71 -14.25 -3.73
C ALA A 46 -0.46 -15.02 -5.03
N TYR A 47 0.36 -14.48 -5.92
CA TYR A 47 0.83 -15.18 -7.11
C TYR A 47 2.20 -15.79 -6.85
N GLU A 48 2.31 -17.11 -6.99
CA GLU A 48 3.57 -17.85 -6.84
C GLU A 48 4.12 -18.22 -8.23
N PRO A 49 5.17 -17.53 -8.71
CA PRO A 49 5.69 -17.71 -10.05
C PRO A 49 6.34 -19.08 -10.29
N GLY A 50 6.88 -19.74 -9.26
CA GLY A 50 7.48 -21.07 -9.37
C GLY A 50 6.46 -22.18 -9.59
N LEU A 51 5.20 -21.97 -9.18
CA LEU A 51 4.08 -22.86 -9.44
C LEU A 51 3.20 -22.40 -10.59
N ASP A 52 3.35 -21.14 -11.02
CA ASP A 52 2.47 -20.46 -11.96
C ASP A 52 1.00 -20.51 -11.50
N ARG A 53 0.76 -20.15 -10.23
CA ARG A 53 -0.56 -20.24 -9.59
C ARG A 53 -0.86 -19.02 -8.74
N ILE A 54 -2.15 -18.67 -8.66
CA ILE A 54 -2.68 -17.69 -7.73
C ILE A 54 -3.33 -18.44 -6.57
N PHE A 55 -3.00 -18.05 -5.35
CA PHE A 55 -3.54 -18.61 -4.12
C PHE A 55 -4.47 -17.58 -3.49
N VAL A 56 -5.64 -18.04 -3.05
CA VAL A 56 -6.71 -17.20 -2.50
C VAL A 56 -7.12 -17.74 -1.14
N ALA A 57 -6.90 -16.98 -0.08
CA ALA A 57 -7.37 -17.35 1.24
C ALA A 57 -8.89 -17.15 1.31
N LEU A 58 -9.66 -18.20 1.62
CA LEU A 58 -11.11 -18.10 1.72
C LEU A 58 -11.48 -17.94 3.20
N ALA A 59 -11.57 -16.70 3.68
CA ALA A 59 -11.87 -16.41 5.08
C ALA A 59 -13.32 -16.79 5.46
N GLY A 60 -14.25 -16.60 4.52
CA GLY A 60 -15.68 -16.68 4.79
C GLY A 60 -16.19 -15.47 5.57
N SER A 61 -16.85 -15.69 6.71
CA SER A 61 -17.36 -14.60 7.54
C SER A 61 -17.13 -14.87 9.01
N PHE A 62 -17.09 -13.84 9.87
CA PHE A 62 -16.86 -14.04 11.31
C PHE A 62 -17.83 -15.04 11.97
N GLY A 63 -19.08 -15.11 11.50
CA GLY A 63 -20.09 -16.08 12.00
C GLY A 63 -20.10 -17.43 11.27
N GLY A 64 -19.27 -17.57 10.24
CA GLY A 64 -19.16 -18.75 9.39
C GLY A 64 -17.77 -18.77 8.74
N PRO A 65 -16.71 -19.06 9.52
CA PRO A 65 -15.35 -19.08 9.01
C PRO A 65 -15.15 -20.28 8.09
N ASN A 66 -14.56 -20.03 6.93
CA ASN A 66 -14.17 -21.09 6.00
C ASN A 66 -12.72 -21.53 6.32
N ASP A 67 -12.23 -22.58 5.67
CA ASP A 67 -11.02 -23.30 6.04
C ASP A 67 -10.21 -23.81 4.85
N VAL A 68 -10.29 -23.12 3.71
CA VAL A 68 -9.52 -23.49 2.53
C VAL A 68 -8.78 -22.31 1.89
N VAL A 69 -7.67 -22.63 1.23
CA VAL A 69 -7.05 -21.80 0.21
C VAL A 69 -7.45 -22.35 -1.16
N ALA A 70 -8.05 -21.53 -2.02
CA ALA A 70 -8.28 -21.89 -3.43
C ALA A 70 -7.02 -21.62 -4.24
N VAL A 71 -6.72 -22.51 -5.20
CA VAL A 71 -5.59 -22.38 -6.12
C VAL A 71 -6.11 -22.21 -7.53
N ILE A 72 -5.83 -21.07 -8.13
CA ILE A 72 -6.28 -20.67 -9.47
C ILE A 72 -5.11 -20.81 -10.46
N ASP A 73 -5.42 -21.37 -11.63
CA ASP A 73 -4.52 -21.37 -12.78
C ASP A 73 -4.82 -20.13 -13.67
N PRO A 74 -3.91 -19.14 -13.74
CA PRO A 74 -4.12 -17.90 -14.50
C PRO A 74 -4.12 -18.08 -16.03
N ALA A 75 -3.70 -19.24 -16.54
CA ALA A 75 -3.76 -19.54 -17.97
C ALA A 75 -5.18 -19.85 -18.44
N VAL A 76 -6.02 -20.38 -17.54
CA VAL A 76 -7.41 -20.80 -17.83
C VAL A 76 -8.44 -20.10 -16.94
N ASP A 77 -8.01 -19.24 -16.01
CA ASP A 77 -8.84 -18.49 -15.08
C ASP A 77 -9.82 -19.38 -14.29
N ALA A 78 -9.31 -20.51 -13.76
CA ALA A 78 -10.14 -21.48 -13.05
C ALA A 78 -9.45 -22.00 -11.79
N VAL A 79 -10.25 -22.33 -10.78
CA VAL A 79 -9.78 -23.06 -9.59
C VAL A 79 -9.41 -24.48 -10.01
N VAL A 80 -8.16 -24.86 -9.76
CA VAL A 80 -7.60 -26.18 -10.11
C VAL A 80 -7.30 -27.06 -8.90
N ALA A 81 -7.24 -26.47 -7.70
CA ALA A 81 -7.07 -27.20 -6.45
C ALA A 81 -7.58 -26.38 -5.25
N THR A 82 -7.72 -27.06 -4.11
CA THR A 82 -7.96 -26.45 -2.80
C THR A 82 -7.00 -27.06 -1.77
N ILE A 83 -6.54 -26.25 -0.82
CA ILE A 83 -5.70 -26.68 0.30
C ILE A 83 -6.52 -26.50 1.58
N GLN A 84 -6.66 -27.57 2.36
CA GLN A 84 -7.37 -27.52 3.65
C GLN A 84 -6.48 -26.88 4.72
N VAL A 85 -6.95 -25.84 5.39
CA VAL A 85 -6.17 -25.07 6.38
C VAL A 85 -7.00 -24.84 7.65
N GLY A 86 -6.55 -23.97 8.55
CA GLY A 86 -7.30 -23.58 9.73
C GLY A 86 -8.45 -22.62 9.41
N LEU A 87 -9.18 -22.20 10.44
CA LEU A 87 -10.40 -21.41 10.29
C LEU A 87 -10.10 -19.92 10.10
N TYR A 88 -10.85 -19.31 9.17
CA TYR A 88 -10.76 -17.92 8.76
C TYR A 88 -9.35 -17.57 8.24
N PRO A 89 -8.90 -18.21 7.14
CA PRO A 89 -7.62 -17.89 6.55
C PRO A 89 -7.62 -16.49 5.94
N GLU A 90 -6.58 -15.69 6.20
CA GLU A 90 -6.54 -14.28 5.75
C GLU A 90 -5.42 -14.01 4.74
N GLU A 91 -4.15 -14.23 5.08
CA GLU A 91 -3.00 -13.87 4.22
C GLU A 91 -2.07 -15.05 3.94
N ILE A 92 -1.42 -15.03 2.77
CA ILE A 92 -0.58 -16.11 2.26
C ILE A 92 0.83 -15.59 2.01
N ALA A 93 1.85 -16.34 2.45
CA ALA A 93 3.25 -16.06 2.12
C ALA A 93 3.98 -17.34 1.68
N PHE A 94 5.08 -17.13 0.95
CA PHE A 94 5.90 -18.21 0.42
C PHE A 94 7.34 -18.09 0.92
N ALA A 95 7.93 -19.23 1.24
CA ALA A 95 9.32 -19.38 1.67
C ALA A 95 10.16 -19.95 0.54
N TYR A 96 11.36 -19.41 0.39
CA TYR A 96 12.31 -19.85 -0.62
C TYR A 96 13.65 -20.20 0.00
N ASP A 97 14.31 -21.21 -0.55
CA ASP A 97 15.70 -21.52 -0.22
C ASP A 97 16.66 -20.43 -0.71
N SER A 98 17.94 -20.57 -0.39
CA SER A 98 18.97 -19.62 -0.81
C SER A 98 19.23 -19.57 -2.32
N LEU A 99 18.67 -20.52 -3.09
CA LEU A 99 18.70 -20.56 -4.55
C LEU A 99 17.43 -19.99 -5.19
N GLY A 100 16.46 -19.54 -4.38
CA GLY A 100 15.18 -19.01 -4.83
C GLY A 100 14.15 -20.08 -5.20
N GLN A 101 14.33 -21.33 -4.77
CA GLN A 101 13.35 -22.40 -4.97
C GLN A 101 12.31 -22.39 -3.86
N LEU A 102 11.04 -22.45 -4.24
CA LEU A 102 9.93 -22.56 -3.30
C LEU A 102 10.07 -23.79 -2.39
N GLN A 103 10.01 -23.58 -1.08
CA GLN A 103 10.09 -24.63 -0.06
C GLN A 103 8.77 -24.84 0.67
N PHE A 104 8.09 -23.74 1.03
CA PHE A 104 6.84 -23.77 1.79
C PHE A 104 5.91 -22.66 1.31
N GLY A 105 4.61 -22.93 1.36
CA GLY A 105 3.60 -21.89 1.52
C GLY A 105 3.06 -21.89 2.94
N ALA A 106 2.60 -20.73 3.40
CA ALA A 106 2.01 -20.54 4.71
C ALA A 106 0.79 -19.63 4.62
N VAL A 107 -0.24 -19.90 5.41
CA VAL A 107 -1.43 -19.06 5.52
C VAL A 107 -1.80 -18.81 6.98
N THR A 108 -2.11 -17.57 7.32
CA THR A 108 -2.61 -17.20 8.65
C THR A 108 -4.06 -17.64 8.82
N ASN A 109 -4.40 -18.23 9.97
CA ASN A 109 -5.75 -18.67 10.30
C ASN A 109 -6.25 -17.88 11.52
N SER A 110 -6.95 -16.78 11.26
CA SER A 110 -7.28 -15.77 12.27
C SER A 110 -8.14 -16.31 13.40
N THR A 111 -9.18 -17.10 13.09
CA THR A 111 -10.07 -17.66 14.10
C THR A 111 -9.42 -18.83 14.84
N SER A 112 -8.59 -19.62 14.15
CA SER A 112 -7.83 -20.71 14.81
C SER A 112 -6.70 -20.20 15.71
N GLY A 113 -6.21 -18.96 15.51
CA GLY A 113 -5.06 -18.44 16.26
C GLY A 113 -3.75 -19.11 15.85
N SER A 114 -3.59 -19.41 14.56
CA SER A 114 -2.51 -20.26 14.07
C SER A 114 -2.05 -19.92 12.65
N VAL A 115 -1.05 -20.64 12.15
CA VAL A 115 -0.60 -20.63 10.75
C VAL A 115 -0.55 -22.04 10.21
N SER A 116 -1.16 -22.30 9.05
CA SER A 116 -1.04 -23.58 8.33
C SER A 116 0.12 -23.51 7.33
N LEU A 117 0.98 -24.52 7.31
CA LEU A 117 2.06 -24.66 6.33
C LEU A 117 1.75 -25.77 5.34
N PHE A 118 2.13 -25.58 4.07
CA PHE A 118 1.98 -26.55 2.99
C PHE A 118 3.22 -26.60 2.09
N ASP A 119 3.41 -27.73 1.40
CA ASP A 119 4.53 -27.94 0.48
C ASP A 119 4.23 -27.45 -0.96
N PRO A 120 5.22 -27.39 -1.86
CA PRO A 120 5.01 -26.98 -3.26
C PRO A 120 4.10 -27.93 -4.06
N SER A 121 3.83 -29.13 -3.55
CA SER A 121 2.86 -30.08 -4.10
C SER A 121 1.46 -29.89 -3.53
N LEU A 122 1.24 -28.78 -2.80
CA LEU A 122 -0.02 -28.38 -2.18
C LEU A 122 -0.47 -29.28 -1.02
N ASN A 123 0.43 -30.09 -0.45
CA ASN A 123 0.12 -30.92 0.71
C ASN A 123 0.30 -30.11 2.00
N VAL A 124 -0.68 -30.20 2.90
CA VAL A 124 -0.61 -29.58 4.23
C VAL A 124 0.40 -30.34 5.09
N LEU A 125 1.35 -29.60 5.65
CA LEU A 125 2.39 -30.12 6.54
C LEU A 125 1.97 -30.07 8.00
N GLY A 126 1.16 -29.07 8.38
CA GLY A 126 0.61 -28.94 9.72
C GLY A 126 0.21 -27.49 10.05
N GLU A 127 -0.13 -27.26 11.31
CA GLU A 127 -0.58 -25.98 11.84
C GLU A 127 0.24 -25.61 13.08
N VAL A 128 0.70 -24.37 13.14
CA VAL A 128 1.48 -23.81 14.26
C VAL A 128 0.58 -22.86 15.02
N ALA A 129 0.19 -23.23 16.25
CA ALA A 129 -0.56 -22.35 17.14
C ALA A 129 0.31 -21.19 17.64
N LEU A 130 -0.26 -19.99 17.68
CA LEU A 130 0.42 -18.79 18.15
C LEU A 130 0.04 -18.47 19.60
N PRO A 131 0.92 -17.80 20.36
CA PRO A 131 0.56 -17.31 21.68
C PRO A 131 -0.63 -16.33 21.62
N ASP A 132 -1.49 -16.40 22.65
CA ASP A 132 -2.66 -15.52 22.84
C ASP A 132 -2.47 -14.74 24.14
N PRO A 133 -1.80 -13.57 24.09
CA PRO A 133 -1.39 -12.84 25.29
C PRO A 133 -2.57 -12.28 26.09
N PHE A 134 -3.74 -12.11 25.46
CA PHE A 134 -4.95 -11.61 26.12
C PHE A 134 -5.94 -12.72 26.49
N GLY A 135 -5.69 -13.97 26.09
CA GLY A 135 -6.53 -15.12 26.43
C GLY A 135 -7.94 -15.01 25.83
N LEU A 136 -8.06 -14.41 24.64
CA LEU A 136 -9.32 -14.22 23.91
C LEU A 136 -9.77 -15.48 23.16
N GLY A 137 -8.93 -16.52 23.14
CA GLY A 137 -9.10 -17.74 22.35
C GLY A 137 -8.35 -17.70 21.02
N THR A 138 -7.83 -16.53 20.63
CA THR A 138 -7.00 -16.31 19.44
C THR A 138 -6.32 -14.93 19.55
N CYS A 139 -5.11 -14.80 19.00
CA CYS A 139 -4.45 -13.52 18.78
C CYS A 139 -4.82 -12.88 17.42
N TYR A 140 -5.67 -13.54 16.62
CA TYR A 140 -6.06 -13.11 15.27
C TYR A 140 -4.84 -12.85 14.37
N PRO A 141 -4.02 -13.89 14.06
CA PRO A 141 -2.93 -13.73 13.12
C PRO A 141 -3.45 -13.25 11.76
N PHE A 142 -2.79 -12.24 11.22
CA PHE A 142 -3.23 -11.56 10.01
C PHE A 142 -2.14 -11.53 8.95
N GLY A 143 -1.21 -10.58 9.02
CA GLY A 143 -0.16 -10.44 8.02
C GLY A 143 0.92 -11.49 8.22
N ILE A 144 1.46 -12.01 7.12
CA ILE A 144 2.57 -12.96 7.12
C ILE A 144 3.56 -12.60 6.02
N CYS A 145 4.86 -12.68 6.31
CA CYS A 145 5.91 -12.48 5.31
C CYS A 145 7.12 -13.38 5.59
N TRP A 146 7.94 -13.60 4.57
CA TRP A 146 9.15 -14.41 4.65
C TRP A 146 10.37 -13.55 5.00
N GLU A 147 11.20 -14.03 5.93
CA GLU A 147 12.52 -13.47 6.21
C GLU A 147 13.62 -14.37 5.60
N PRO A 148 14.15 -14.05 4.40
CA PRO A 148 15.06 -14.95 3.70
C PRO A 148 16.38 -15.20 4.46
N GLY A 149 16.89 -14.19 5.17
CA GLY A 149 18.16 -14.27 5.88
C GLY A 149 18.13 -15.21 7.09
N ALA A 150 16.97 -15.35 7.74
CA ALA A 150 16.77 -16.22 8.89
C ALA A 150 15.96 -17.49 8.56
N GLN A 151 15.47 -17.62 7.32
CA GLN A 151 14.66 -18.75 6.84
C GLN A 151 13.44 -19.03 7.73
N ARG A 152 12.70 -17.97 8.08
CA ARG A 152 11.52 -18.04 8.95
C ARG A 152 10.39 -17.14 8.45
N PHE A 153 9.16 -17.45 8.82
CA PHE A 153 8.03 -16.55 8.62
C PHE A 153 7.91 -15.58 9.81
N LEU A 154 7.47 -14.36 9.53
CA LEU A 154 7.08 -13.38 10.54
C LEU A 154 5.58 -13.14 10.40
N VAL A 155 4.85 -13.11 11.52
CA VAL A 155 3.37 -13.04 11.56
C VAL A 155 2.90 -11.94 12.50
N SER A 156 2.09 -11.00 12.02
CA SER A 156 1.47 -9.95 12.82
C SER A 156 0.12 -10.40 13.39
N THR A 157 -0.33 -9.73 14.45
CA THR A 157 -1.60 -10.02 15.13
C THR A 157 -2.54 -8.81 15.15
N LEU A 158 -3.85 -9.08 15.15
CA LEU A 158 -4.88 -8.03 15.25
C LEU A 158 -5.39 -7.78 16.66
N ASP A 159 -5.07 -8.65 17.62
CA ASP A 159 -5.54 -8.58 19.02
C ASP A 159 -5.15 -7.30 19.79
N GLY A 160 -4.29 -6.46 19.24
CA GLY A 160 -3.85 -5.19 19.84
C GLY A 160 -2.65 -5.34 20.76
N SER A 161 -2.07 -6.55 20.88
CA SER A 161 -0.89 -6.81 21.69
C SER A 161 0.37 -6.15 21.14
N GLY A 162 0.45 -5.98 19.82
CA GLY A 162 1.65 -5.53 19.10
C GLY A 162 2.67 -6.65 18.85
N GLU A 163 2.30 -7.91 19.07
CA GLU A 163 3.21 -9.03 18.87
C GLU A 163 3.42 -9.34 17.38
N VAL A 164 4.66 -9.70 17.05
CA VAL A 164 5.07 -10.26 15.76
C VAL A 164 5.78 -11.57 16.01
N TYR A 165 5.12 -12.68 15.70
CA TYR A 165 5.64 -14.02 15.95
C TYR A 165 6.54 -14.50 14.81
N ALA A 166 7.70 -15.03 15.17
CA ALA A 166 8.57 -15.73 14.23
C ALA A 166 8.25 -17.23 14.22
N ILE A 167 8.06 -17.81 13.05
CA ILE A 167 7.79 -19.24 12.86
C ILE A 167 8.94 -19.88 12.09
N ASP A 168 9.56 -20.89 12.70
CA ASP A 168 10.49 -21.79 12.00
C ASP A 168 9.66 -22.83 11.23
N PRO A 169 9.67 -22.80 9.88
CA PRO A 169 8.86 -23.71 9.07
C PRO A 169 9.40 -25.15 9.07
N GLN A 170 10.67 -25.37 9.40
CA GLN A 170 11.27 -26.70 9.49
C GLN A 170 10.93 -27.34 10.84
N ALA A 171 11.01 -26.57 11.92
CA ALA A 171 10.65 -27.03 13.25
C ALA A 171 9.13 -27.08 13.48
N MET A 172 8.33 -26.42 12.64
CA MET A 172 6.88 -26.28 12.79
C MET A 172 6.50 -25.70 14.16
N SER A 173 7.19 -24.64 14.56
CA SER A 173 7.01 -24.03 15.88
C SER A 173 7.35 -22.54 15.89
N VAL A 174 6.76 -21.81 16.84
CA VAL A 174 7.13 -20.42 17.14
C VAL A 174 8.52 -20.38 17.76
N ASP A 175 9.39 -19.53 17.22
CA ASP A 175 10.65 -19.14 17.84
C ASP A 175 10.45 -17.87 18.66
N ALA A 176 10.28 -18.03 19.96
CA ALA A 176 10.07 -16.93 20.89
C ALA A 176 11.28 -15.99 21.01
N ALA A 177 12.50 -16.47 20.76
CA ALA A 177 13.70 -15.63 20.82
C ALA A 177 13.85 -14.75 19.57
N ALA A 178 13.25 -15.19 18.48
CA ALA A 178 13.16 -14.50 17.19
C ALA A 178 11.96 -13.56 17.06
N SER A 179 10.95 -13.72 17.92
CA SER A 179 9.73 -12.92 17.89
C SER A 179 9.99 -11.49 18.40
N HIS A 180 9.13 -10.56 18.00
CA HIS A 180 9.26 -9.14 18.35
C HIS A 180 7.97 -8.63 18.99
N SER A 181 8.11 -7.73 19.95
CA SER A 181 7.00 -6.97 20.50
C SER A 181 7.12 -5.52 20.06
N LEU A 182 6.08 -5.01 19.41
CA LEU A 182 5.84 -3.59 19.20
C LEU A 182 4.91 -3.11 20.32
N PRO A 183 4.84 -1.80 20.58
CA PRO A 183 3.88 -1.34 21.57
C PRO A 183 2.45 -1.51 21.05
N LEU A 184 1.47 -1.50 21.98
CA LEU A 184 0.08 -1.90 21.76
C LEU A 184 -0.47 -1.48 20.39
N SER A 185 -0.61 -2.44 19.50
CA SER A 185 -1.03 -2.20 18.13
C SER A 185 -1.67 -3.45 17.52
N SER A 186 -2.53 -3.22 16.55
CA SER A 186 -2.97 -4.27 15.61
C SER A 186 -2.10 -4.15 14.37
N GLY A 187 -1.29 -5.18 14.09
CA GLY A 187 -0.48 -5.24 12.87
C GLY A 187 -1.30 -5.75 11.69
N SER A 188 -0.97 -5.28 10.49
CA SER A 188 -1.58 -5.68 9.22
C SER A 188 -0.56 -6.41 8.36
N ARG A 189 -0.67 -6.32 7.02
CA ARG A 189 0.32 -6.88 6.10
C ARG A 189 1.71 -6.33 6.40
N MET A 190 2.69 -7.20 6.21
CA MET A 190 4.08 -6.96 6.54
C MET A 190 4.96 -7.21 5.33
N LEU A 191 6.11 -6.57 5.33
CA LEU A 191 7.10 -6.71 4.27
C LEU A 191 8.49 -6.81 4.88
N VAL A 192 9.23 -7.86 4.55
CA VAL A 192 10.69 -7.87 4.77
C VAL A 192 11.35 -7.33 3.51
N HIS A 193 12.04 -6.19 3.65
CA HIS A 193 12.73 -5.55 2.54
C HIS A 193 14.00 -4.86 3.05
N GLN A 194 15.12 -5.07 2.34
CA GLN A 194 16.43 -4.49 2.66
C GLN A 194 16.91 -4.70 4.12
N GLY A 195 16.66 -5.90 4.68
CA GLY A 195 17.10 -6.24 6.05
C GLY A 195 16.19 -5.69 7.16
N ARG A 196 15.05 -5.11 6.79
CA ARG A 196 14.07 -4.52 7.69
C ARG A 196 12.73 -5.23 7.55
N LEU A 197 12.10 -5.52 8.68
CA LEU A 197 10.68 -5.81 8.74
C LEU A 197 9.93 -4.48 8.80
N TRP A 198 8.99 -4.29 7.88
CA TRP A 198 8.02 -3.22 7.88
C TRP A 198 6.68 -3.79 8.29
N ASN A 199 6.04 -3.16 9.28
CA ASN A 199 4.76 -3.60 9.82
C ASN A 199 3.77 -2.44 9.77
N ALA A 200 2.80 -2.53 8.86
CA ALA A 200 1.65 -1.65 8.82
C ALA A 200 0.80 -1.88 10.07
N ALA A 201 0.33 -0.82 10.74
CA ALA A 201 -0.36 -0.97 12.00
C ALA A 201 -1.41 0.10 12.30
N THR A 202 -2.30 -0.23 13.23
CA THR A 202 -3.01 0.73 14.08
C THR A 202 -2.37 0.73 15.45
N ARG A 203 -1.88 1.89 15.89
CA ARG A 203 -1.24 2.08 17.18
C ARG A 203 -2.25 2.57 18.22
N TYR A 204 -2.38 1.86 19.34
CA TYR A 204 -3.25 2.23 20.45
C TYR A 204 -2.51 2.98 21.56
N ASN A 205 -3.26 3.83 22.27
CA ASN A 205 -2.82 4.29 23.58
C ASN A 205 -3.01 3.19 24.64
N ALA A 206 -2.40 3.37 25.82
CA ALA A 206 -2.44 2.37 26.90
C ALA A 206 -3.85 2.07 27.45
N SER A 207 -4.84 2.91 27.16
CA SER A 207 -6.23 2.73 27.61
C SER A 207 -7.15 2.24 26.50
N PHE A 208 -6.64 1.98 25.29
CA PHE A 208 -7.42 1.65 24.09
C PHE A 208 -8.54 2.66 23.79
N THR A 209 -8.32 3.94 24.12
CA THR A 209 -9.30 5.02 23.89
C THR A 209 -8.97 5.89 22.69
N SER A 210 -7.75 5.79 22.15
CA SER A 210 -7.33 6.45 20.91
C SER A 210 -6.46 5.51 20.10
N ALA A 211 -6.47 5.74 18.79
CA ALA A 211 -5.74 4.96 17.80
C ALA A 211 -5.14 5.88 16.73
N ASP A 212 -3.94 5.57 16.26
CA ASP A 212 -3.24 6.30 15.21
C ASP A 212 -2.84 5.31 14.10
N ALA A 213 -2.85 5.76 12.84
CA ALA A 213 -2.29 4.96 11.75
C ALA A 213 -0.77 5.03 11.84
N ALA A 214 -0.11 3.88 11.93
CA ALA A 214 1.33 3.80 12.16
C ALA A 214 2.01 2.86 11.18
N LEU A 215 3.23 3.19 10.82
CA LEU A 215 4.17 2.29 10.18
C LEU A 215 5.31 2.02 11.15
N ALA A 216 5.35 0.81 11.68
CA ALA A 216 6.47 0.34 12.49
C ALA A 216 7.51 -0.32 11.60
N SER A 217 8.77 -0.25 12.01
CA SER A 217 9.85 -0.98 11.37
C SER A 217 10.83 -1.54 12.37
N ILE A 218 11.41 -2.70 12.04
CA ILE A 218 12.38 -3.43 12.86
C ILE A 218 13.57 -3.75 11.98
N GLU A 219 14.74 -3.24 12.35
CA GLU A 219 16.01 -3.62 11.73
C GLU A 219 16.40 -5.03 12.17
N LEU A 220 16.24 -6.03 11.30
CA LEU A 220 16.27 -7.45 11.69
C LEU A 220 17.63 -7.88 12.26
N ALA A 221 18.73 -7.26 11.79
CA ALA A 221 20.07 -7.56 12.27
C ALA A 221 20.33 -7.08 13.72
N THR A 222 19.60 -6.06 14.19
CA THR A 222 19.86 -5.42 15.48
C THR A 222 18.67 -5.46 16.45
N GLY A 223 17.47 -5.72 15.94
CA GLY A 223 16.21 -5.57 16.66
C GLY A 223 15.82 -4.11 16.92
N SER A 224 16.54 -3.13 16.35
CA SER A 224 16.22 -1.71 16.53
C SER A 224 14.88 -1.37 15.89
N GLN A 225 14.01 -0.72 16.66
CA GLN A 225 12.66 -0.37 16.22
C GLN A 225 12.53 1.12 15.94
N ALA A 226 11.73 1.47 14.94
CA ALA A 226 11.29 2.83 14.65
C ALA A 226 9.81 2.83 14.28
N GLU A 227 9.11 3.92 14.55
CA GLU A 227 7.69 4.07 14.23
C GLU A 227 7.45 5.46 13.65
N THR A 228 6.66 5.53 12.59
CA THR A 228 6.14 6.78 12.03
C THR A 228 4.62 6.75 12.07
N LEU A 229 4.03 7.78 12.67
CA LEU A 229 2.60 8.00 12.67
C LEU A 229 2.22 8.72 11.38
N LEU A 230 1.33 8.10 10.61
CA LEU A 230 0.87 8.63 9.33
C LEU A 230 -0.38 9.48 9.52
N LEU A 231 -1.29 9.08 10.41
CA LEU A 231 -2.56 9.77 10.65
C LEU A 231 -2.89 9.72 12.14
N SER A 232 -3.27 10.86 12.73
CA SER A 232 -3.65 10.90 14.15
C SER A 232 -5.16 10.73 14.37
N GLU A 233 -5.53 10.05 15.45
CA GLU A 233 -6.91 9.76 15.85
C GLU A 233 -7.74 9.09 14.73
N ALA A 234 -7.13 8.13 14.04
CA ALA A 234 -7.86 7.25 13.15
C ALA A 234 -8.93 6.54 13.99
N ARG A 235 -10.20 6.92 13.81
CA ARG A 235 -11.35 6.38 14.57
C ARG A 235 -11.64 4.89 14.28
N ALA A 236 -10.67 4.15 13.76
CA ALA A 236 -10.79 2.79 13.31
C ALA A 236 -10.12 1.82 14.31
N PHE A 237 -10.84 0.75 14.64
CA PHE A 237 -10.35 -0.38 15.42
C PHE A 237 -9.79 -1.51 14.54
N PHE A 238 -9.66 -1.26 13.24
CA PHE A 238 -9.12 -2.18 12.23
C PHE A 238 -7.89 -1.51 11.61
N PRO A 239 -6.81 -2.23 11.22
CA PRO A 239 -5.53 -1.59 10.90
C PRO A 239 -5.68 -0.41 9.93
N ALA A 240 -5.13 0.74 10.29
CA ALA A 240 -5.37 1.97 9.54
C ALA A 240 -4.41 2.07 8.37
N VAL A 241 -3.16 1.61 8.55
CA VAL A 241 -2.26 1.22 7.47
C VAL A 241 -2.50 -0.27 7.20
N GLN A 242 -2.71 -0.63 5.94
CA GLN A 242 -3.19 -1.97 5.58
C GLN A 242 -2.19 -2.77 4.76
N ASP A 243 -1.47 -2.12 3.85
CA ASP A 243 -0.61 -2.86 2.91
C ASP A 243 0.66 -2.11 2.56
N LEU A 244 1.67 -2.89 2.19
CA LEU A 244 3.06 -2.48 1.97
C LEU A 244 3.60 -3.17 0.73
N ILE A 245 4.17 -2.40 -0.19
CA ILE A 245 4.89 -2.95 -1.34
C ILE A 245 6.29 -2.36 -1.44
N ALA A 246 7.25 -3.20 -1.84
CA ALA A 246 8.57 -2.75 -2.25
C ALA A 246 8.52 -2.19 -3.67
N LEU A 247 9.14 -1.05 -3.89
CA LEU A 247 9.34 -0.45 -5.20
C LEU A 247 10.70 -0.86 -5.80
N PRO A 248 10.86 -0.83 -7.15
CA PRO A 248 12.09 -1.27 -7.80
C PRO A 248 13.33 -0.45 -7.46
N ASP A 249 13.13 0.80 -7.05
CA ASP A 249 14.19 1.71 -6.61
C ASP A 249 14.63 1.45 -5.16
N GLY A 250 13.96 0.54 -4.45
CA GLY A 250 14.27 0.16 -3.08
C GLY A 250 13.37 0.81 -2.04
N ASP A 251 12.52 1.75 -2.43
CA ASP A 251 11.58 2.41 -1.53
C ASP A 251 10.42 1.48 -1.14
N VAL A 252 9.69 1.84 -0.08
CA VAL A 252 8.48 1.15 0.37
C VAL A 252 7.29 2.09 0.24
N LEU A 253 6.22 1.59 -0.37
CA LEU A 253 4.94 2.31 -0.46
C LEU A 253 3.95 1.69 0.52
N ALA A 254 3.31 2.52 1.33
CA ALA A 254 2.31 2.13 2.32
C ALA A 254 0.94 2.70 1.99
N GLY A 255 -0.09 1.85 2.04
CA GLY A 255 -1.49 2.19 1.85
C GLY A 255 -2.26 2.26 3.17
N ALA A 256 -3.20 3.19 3.26
CA ALA A 256 -4.03 3.37 4.45
C ALA A 256 -5.50 3.66 4.11
N VAL A 257 -6.44 3.06 4.85
CA VAL A 257 -7.89 3.06 4.53
C VAL A 257 -8.64 4.32 4.92
N ALA A 258 -8.06 5.17 5.77
CA ALA A 258 -8.64 6.44 6.22
C ALA A 258 -7.76 7.65 5.84
N SER A 259 -7.01 7.52 4.74
CA SER A 259 -5.99 8.49 4.35
C SER A 259 -6.47 9.56 3.38
N ASN A 260 -7.74 9.52 2.97
CA ASN A 260 -8.27 10.36 1.89
C ASN A 260 -7.43 10.20 0.61
N GLY A 261 -7.24 8.94 0.20
CA GLY A 261 -6.52 8.57 -1.01
C GLY A 261 -5.00 8.77 -0.96
N LEU A 262 -4.41 9.04 0.20
CA LEU A 262 -2.95 9.14 0.33
C LEU A 262 -2.30 7.76 0.46
N LEU A 263 -1.27 7.54 -0.35
CA LEU A 263 -0.24 6.54 -0.13
C LEU A 263 1.03 7.24 0.36
N TYR A 264 1.82 6.54 1.16
CA TYR A 264 3.02 7.08 1.80
C TYR A 264 4.25 6.35 1.30
N ARG A 265 5.22 7.09 0.76
CA ARG A 265 6.46 6.53 0.21
C ARG A 265 7.62 6.79 1.16
N PHE A 266 8.25 5.71 1.61
CA PHE A 266 9.42 5.69 2.48
C PHE A 266 10.65 5.26 1.69
N ASP A 267 11.80 5.88 1.98
CA ASP A 267 13.07 5.36 1.50
C ASP A 267 13.42 4.02 2.16
N GLY A 268 14.42 3.32 1.62
CA GLY A 268 14.90 2.06 2.18
C GLY A 268 15.42 2.15 3.63
N GLN A 269 15.68 3.35 4.14
CA GLN A 269 16.17 3.61 5.49
C GLN A 269 15.04 3.89 6.50
N GLY A 270 13.79 4.00 6.04
CA GLY A 270 12.64 4.31 6.90
C GLY A 270 12.30 5.79 7.00
N GLN A 271 12.88 6.67 6.19
CA GLN A 271 12.49 8.08 6.13
C GLN A 271 11.31 8.26 5.19
N LEU A 272 10.31 9.04 5.63
CA LEU A 272 9.21 9.45 4.77
C LEU A 272 9.72 10.44 3.70
N GLU A 273 9.53 10.12 2.42
CA GLU A 273 9.97 10.97 1.31
C GLU A 273 8.80 11.80 0.76
N SER A 274 7.70 11.14 0.41
CA SER A 274 6.58 11.78 -0.31
C SER A 274 5.26 11.06 -0.07
N THR A 275 4.18 11.65 -0.55
CA THR A 275 2.88 10.99 -0.66
C THR A 275 2.42 10.95 -2.10
N ILE A 276 1.66 9.93 -2.46
CA ILE A 276 0.89 9.88 -3.70
C ILE A 276 -0.57 10.10 -3.34
N HIS A 277 -1.24 11.06 -3.98
CA HIS A 277 -2.67 11.27 -3.81
C HIS A 277 -3.46 10.65 -4.96
N LEU A 278 -4.37 9.76 -4.60
CA LEU A 278 -5.31 9.08 -5.48
C LEU A 278 -6.66 9.78 -5.41
N PRO A 279 -6.98 10.72 -6.33
CA PRO A 279 -8.22 11.50 -6.25
C PRO A 279 -9.51 10.67 -6.31
N SER A 280 -9.47 9.45 -6.84
CA SER A 280 -10.63 8.55 -6.87
C SER A 280 -10.74 7.64 -5.66
N ALA A 281 -9.75 7.62 -4.77
CA ALA A 281 -9.74 6.77 -3.58
C ALA A 281 -10.09 7.55 -2.31
N SER A 282 -10.90 6.93 -1.46
CA SER A 282 -11.10 7.32 -0.06
C SER A 282 -9.97 6.80 0.84
N GLY A 283 -9.39 5.66 0.47
CA GLY A 283 -8.25 5.04 1.12
C GLY A 283 -7.72 3.84 0.32
N ALA A 284 -6.62 3.28 0.78
CA ALA A 284 -5.98 2.11 0.17
C ALA A 284 -5.92 0.95 1.17
N HIS A 285 -6.55 -0.16 0.83
CA HIS A 285 -6.56 -1.39 1.60
C HIS A 285 -5.54 -2.40 1.06
N GLY A 286 -5.61 -2.74 -0.21
CA GLY A 286 -4.67 -3.66 -0.88
C GLY A 286 -3.90 -2.93 -1.97
N LEU A 287 -2.64 -3.31 -2.17
CA LEU A 287 -1.72 -2.73 -3.14
C LEU A 287 -1.07 -3.85 -3.95
N ALA A 288 -1.11 -3.74 -5.27
CA ALA A 288 -0.39 -4.67 -6.15
C ALA A 288 0.51 -3.91 -7.12
N LEU A 289 1.78 -4.29 -7.17
CA LEU A 289 2.71 -3.73 -8.14
C LEU A 289 2.82 -4.63 -9.37
N GLY A 290 2.61 -4.06 -10.55
CA GLY A 290 2.79 -4.75 -11.81
C GLY A 290 4.26 -5.15 -12.03
N PRO A 291 4.55 -6.17 -12.85
CA PRO A 291 5.88 -6.78 -12.98
C PRO A 291 6.97 -5.82 -13.51
N GLN A 292 6.57 -4.74 -14.19
CA GLN A 292 7.51 -3.69 -14.63
C GLN A 292 7.78 -2.63 -13.56
N GLY A 293 7.18 -2.76 -12.37
CA GLY A 293 7.36 -1.82 -11.26
C GLY A 293 6.71 -0.46 -11.46
N ARG A 294 5.72 -0.38 -12.36
CA ARG A 294 5.17 0.88 -12.86
C ARG A 294 3.67 1.05 -12.60
N LEU A 295 2.87 0.08 -13.04
CA LEU A 295 1.44 0.08 -12.75
C LEU A 295 1.21 -0.39 -11.32
N LEU A 296 0.45 0.39 -10.57
CA LEU A 296 0.01 0.08 -9.22
C LEU A 296 -1.51 -0.11 -9.26
N ALA A 297 -1.99 -1.28 -8.85
CA ALA A 297 -3.39 -1.48 -8.53
C ALA A 297 -3.61 -1.16 -7.05
N VAL A 298 -4.70 -0.46 -6.75
CA VAL A 298 -5.08 -0.07 -5.39
C VAL A 298 -6.53 -0.45 -5.15
N CYS A 299 -6.73 -1.27 -4.12
CA CYS A 299 -8.04 -1.70 -3.66
C CYS A 299 -8.55 -0.71 -2.62
N ASP A 300 -9.57 0.07 -2.96
CA ASP A 300 -10.34 0.84 -1.97
C ASP A 300 -11.50 -0.02 -1.48
N LEU A 301 -11.25 -0.73 -0.39
CA LEU A 301 -12.18 -1.69 0.19
C LEU A 301 -13.52 -1.05 0.59
N TYR A 302 -13.52 0.17 1.12
CA TYR A 302 -14.74 0.79 1.65
C TYR A 302 -15.52 1.56 0.59
N ALA A 303 -14.86 2.01 -0.48
CA ALA A 303 -15.51 2.66 -1.61
C ALA A 303 -15.90 1.70 -2.74
N ASP A 304 -15.74 0.37 -2.56
CA ASP A 304 -15.97 -0.65 -3.59
C ASP A 304 -15.26 -0.31 -4.92
N THR A 305 -14.04 0.25 -4.83
CA THR A 305 -13.36 0.84 -5.99
C THR A 305 -11.99 0.21 -6.20
N LEU A 306 -11.69 -0.17 -7.45
CA LEU A 306 -10.33 -0.48 -7.91
C LEU A 306 -9.76 0.75 -8.61
N ILE A 307 -8.57 1.19 -8.21
CA ILE A 307 -7.82 2.26 -8.87
C ILE A 307 -6.58 1.66 -9.52
N VAL A 308 -6.24 2.12 -10.73
CA VAL A 308 -4.96 1.80 -11.36
C VAL A 308 -4.18 3.08 -11.62
N TYR A 309 -3.02 3.15 -10.97
CA TYR A 309 -2.14 4.31 -10.96
C TYR A 309 -0.83 3.98 -11.68
N ASP A 310 -0.35 4.92 -12.49
CA ASP A 310 1.00 4.84 -13.05
C ASP A 310 1.96 5.62 -12.14
N LEU A 311 2.85 4.89 -11.47
CA LEU A 311 3.85 5.46 -10.56
C LEU A 311 4.83 6.39 -11.26
N GLU A 312 5.16 6.11 -12.52
CA GLU A 312 6.12 6.89 -13.29
C GLU A 312 5.46 8.15 -13.85
N ALA A 313 4.29 8.03 -14.48
CA ALA A 313 3.54 9.19 -14.98
C ALA A 313 2.82 9.99 -13.87
N ARG A 314 2.74 9.43 -12.67
CA ARG A 314 2.07 10.00 -11.49
C ARG A 314 0.61 10.35 -11.74
N THR A 315 -0.12 9.42 -12.36
CA THR A 315 -1.51 9.66 -12.75
C THR A 315 -2.38 8.43 -12.54
N GLU A 316 -3.63 8.64 -12.13
CA GLU A 316 -4.66 7.61 -12.17
C GLU A 316 -5.01 7.35 -13.64
N THR A 317 -4.71 6.13 -14.09
CA THR A 317 -4.96 5.68 -15.46
C THR A 317 -6.35 5.05 -15.62
N ALA A 318 -6.90 4.50 -14.54
CA ALA A 318 -8.26 3.97 -14.50
C ALA A 318 -8.81 3.94 -13.06
N SER A 319 -10.14 3.97 -12.95
CA SER A 319 -10.89 3.72 -11.72
C SER A 319 -12.17 2.96 -12.05
N PHE A 320 -12.49 1.93 -11.27
CA PHE A 320 -13.63 1.05 -11.48
C PHE A 320 -14.48 0.98 -10.22
N ALA A 321 -15.73 1.43 -10.31
CA ALA A 321 -16.75 1.19 -9.28
C ALA A 321 -17.27 -0.24 -9.41
N LEU A 322 -16.77 -1.14 -8.56
CA LEU A 322 -16.97 -2.59 -8.68
C LEU A 322 -18.43 -2.99 -8.48
N ASN A 323 -19.16 -2.24 -7.67
CA ASN A 323 -20.59 -2.46 -7.42
C ASN A 323 -21.49 -2.18 -8.65
N THR A 324 -20.92 -1.63 -9.73
CA THR A 324 -21.64 -1.37 -10.99
C THR A 324 -21.37 -2.38 -12.10
N ILE A 325 -20.49 -3.36 -11.87
CA ILE A 325 -20.08 -4.36 -12.86
C ILE A 325 -20.46 -5.78 -12.40
N GLY A 326 -20.64 -6.69 -13.38
CA GLY A 326 -20.97 -8.10 -13.14
C GLY A 326 -22.14 -8.31 -12.18
N LEU A 327 -21.89 -9.01 -11.08
CA LEU A 327 -22.88 -9.34 -10.04
C LEU A 327 -23.11 -8.21 -9.02
N GLY A 328 -22.42 -7.07 -9.15
CA GLY A 328 -22.36 -6.03 -8.14
C GLY A 328 -21.34 -6.37 -7.05
N TYR A 329 -20.07 -6.48 -7.46
CA TYR A 329 -18.97 -6.85 -6.57
C TYR A 329 -18.61 -5.72 -5.60
N GLY A 330 -17.93 -6.04 -4.52
CA GLY A 330 -17.56 -5.04 -3.52
C GLY A 330 -16.47 -5.52 -2.57
N GLN A 331 -16.03 -4.60 -1.71
CA GLN A 331 -14.96 -4.82 -0.75
C GLN A 331 -13.72 -5.46 -1.39
N PRO A 332 -13.11 -4.81 -2.40
CA PRO A 332 -11.86 -5.28 -2.95
C PRO A 332 -10.81 -5.33 -1.84
N ASN A 333 -10.29 -6.52 -1.53
CA ASN A 333 -9.34 -6.67 -0.42
C ASN A 333 -7.91 -6.52 -0.91
N ASP A 334 -7.56 -7.36 -1.88
CA ASP A 334 -6.19 -7.60 -2.31
C ASP A 334 -6.15 -7.84 -3.81
N ALA A 335 -4.97 -7.69 -4.43
CA ALA A 335 -4.80 -7.86 -5.85
C ALA A 335 -3.43 -8.42 -6.22
N VAL A 336 -3.37 -9.10 -7.35
CA VAL A 336 -2.10 -9.59 -7.92
C VAL A 336 -2.09 -9.47 -9.43
N PHE A 337 -0.91 -9.18 -9.99
CA PHE A 337 -0.69 -9.24 -11.44
C PHE A 337 -0.13 -10.60 -11.83
N ALA A 338 -0.76 -11.25 -12.81
CA ALA A 338 -0.26 -12.48 -13.41
C ALA A 338 -0.71 -12.57 -14.87
N HIS A 339 0.16 -13.10 -15.76
CA HIS A 339 -0.19 -13.34 -17.17
C HIS A 339 -0.71 -12.11 -17.92
N GLY A 340 -0.23 -10.91 -17.55
CA GLY A 340 -0.67 -9.64 -18.15
C GLY A 340 -2.10 -9.22 -17.74
N LYS A 341 -2.70 -9.91 -16.77
CA LYS A 341 -3.99 -9.59 -16.15
C LYS A 341 -3.79 -9.13 -14.72
N LEU A 342 -4.84 -8.54 -14.17
CA LEU A 342 -4.96 -8.18 -12.77
C LEU A 342 -6.10 -9.00 -12.16
N TYR A 343 -5.81 -9.67 -11.05
CA TYR A 343 -6.75 -10.46 -10.28
C TYR A 343 -7.01 -9.76 -8.94
N LEU A 344 -8.25 -9.77 -8.49
CA LEU A 344 -8.70 -8.99 -7.35
C LEU A 344 -9.69 -9.81 -6.52
N SER A 345 -9.53 -9.87 -5.20
CA SER A 345 -10.46 -10.56 -4.32
C SER A 345 -11.64 -9.64 -3.97
N SER A 346 -12.86 -10.13 -4.11
CA SER A 346 -14.07 -9.40 -3.69
C SER A 346 -14.64 -10.01 -2.40
N GLN A 347 -14.39 -9.39 -1.25
CA GLN A 347 -14.87 -9.89 0.05
C GLN A 347 -16.40 -9.81 0.23
N ALA A 348 -17.04 -8.86 -0.45
CA ALA A 348 -18.49 -8.72 -0.36
C ALA A 348 -19.20 -9.95 -0.95
N THR A 349 -18.54 -10.61 -1.90
CA THR A 349 -19.07 -11.72 -2.69
C THR A 349 -18.13 -12.95 -2.62
N GLU A 350 -18.28 -13.93 -3.50
CA GLU A 350 -17.53 -15.21 -3.48
C GLU A 350 -16.77 -15.39 -4.80
N GLU A 351 -16.10 -14.32 -5.26
CA GLU A 351 -15.43 -14.30 -6.56
C GLU A 351 -14.05 -13.63 -6.51
N VAL A 352 -13.15 -14.11 -7.38
CA VAL A 352 -11.99 -13.33 -7.83
C VAL A 352 -12.34 -12.64 -9.15
N LEU A 353 -12.12 -11.33 -9.23
CA LEU A 353 -12.38 -10.54 -10.43
C LEU A 353 -11.13 -10.49 -11.29
N VAL A 354 -11.30 -10.64 -12.60
CA VAL A 354 -10.21 -10.61 -13.58
C VAL A 354 -10.36 -9.38 -14.46
N PHE A 355 -9.30 -8.58 -14.53
CA PHE A 355 -9.18 -7.44 -15.42
C PHE A 355 -8.07 -7.69 -16.44
N ASP A 356 -8.34 -7.35 -17.69
CA ASP A 356 -7.38 -7.43 -18.79
C ASP A 356 -7.24 -6.08 -19.49
N GLN A 357 -6.44 -6.05 -20.56
CA GLN A 357 -6.16 -4.84 -21.35
C GLN A 357 -5.65 -3.67 -20.48
N LEU A 358 -4.74 -3.99 -19.56
CA LEU A 358 -4.15 -3.03 -18.63
C LEU A 358 -3.61 -1.79 -19.38
N PRO A 359 -3.79 -0.58 -18.82
CA PRO A 359 -3.52 0.64 -19.55
C PRO A 359 -2.04 0.74 -19.92
N SER A 360 -1.77 1.19 -21.14
CA SER A 360 -0.41 1.55 -21.55
C SER A 360 -0.09 2.94 -21.02
N PRO A 361 0.99 3.10 -20.27
CA PRO A 361 1.20 4.34 -19.56
C PRO A 361 1.76 5.48 -20.45
N PRO A 362 1.45 6.76 -20.16
CA PRO A 362 2.02 7.92 -20.87
C PRO A 362 3.48 8.20 -20.46
N PRO A 363 4.23 9.10 -21.12
CA PRO A 363 5.59 9.45 -20.69
C PRO A 363 5.63 10.06 -19.28
N ALA A 364 6.72 9.84 -18.55
CA ALA A 364 6.95 10.42 -17.24
C ALA A 364 6.97 11.97 -17.28
N PRO A 365 6.42 12.68 -16.28
CA PRO A 365 6.78 14.07 -16.06
C PRO A 365 8.26 14.19 -15.72
N SER A 366 8.94 15.19 -16.29
CA SER A 366 10.34 15.47 -15.97
C SER A 366 10.43 16.43 -14.78
N TYR A 367 11.06 16.00 -13.70
CA TYR A 367 11.47 16.90 -12.61
C TYR A 367 12.87 17.45 -12.85
N ALA A 368 13.16 18.60 -12.25
CA ALA A 368 14.48 19.23 -12.26
C ALA A 368 14.80 19.81 -10.88
N GLY A 369 16.11 19.84 -10.56
CA GLY A 369 16.57 20.28 -9.24
C GLY A 369 16.32 19.25 -8.14
N SER A 370 16.44 19.68 -6.89
CA SER A 370 16.22 18.85 -5.71
C SER A 370 15.54 19.63 -4.59
N LEU A 371 14.78 18.93 -3.77
CA LEU A 371 14.20 19.43 -2.54
C LEU A 371 14.52 18.44 -1.43
N THR A 372 15.18 18.90 -0.37
CA THR A 372 15.54 18.07 0.80
C THR A 372 14.99 18.67 2.08
N LEU A 373 14.65 17.79 3.03
CA LEU A 373 14.23 18.14 4.38
C LEU A 373 15.27 17.63 5.37
N SER A 374 15.57 18.39 6.42
CA SER A 374 16.42 17.92 7.51
C SER A 374 15.74 16.86 8.38
N SER A 375 14.41 16.81 8.35
CA SER A 375 13.55 15.78 8.94
C SER A 375 12.18 15.85 8.28
N SER A 376 11.62 14.71 7.88
CA SER A 376 10.24 14.59 7.39
C SER A 376 9.26 14.16 8.47
N THR A 377 9.74 13.74 9.65
CA THR A 377 8.92 13.30 10.79
C THR A 377 9.34 13.99 12.10
N PRO A 378 9.34 15.33 12.16
CA PRO A 378 9.78 16.09 13.34
C PRO A 378 8.76 16.04 14.49
N GLN A 379 9.24 16.25 15.71
CA GLN A 379 8.40 16.46 16.89
C GLN A 379 8.01 17.95 17.03
N PRO A 380 6.90 18.29 17.73
CA PRO A 380 6.61 19.66 18.10
C PRO A 380 7.78 20.33 18.85
N GLY A 381 8.24 21.48 18.36
CA GLY A 381 9.41 22.18 18.89
C GLY A 381 10.73 21.92 18.15
N ASP A 382 10.78 20.94 17.25
CA ASP A 382 11.99 20.67 16.47
C ASP A 382 12.21 21.73 15.37
N PRO A 383 13.48 22.12 15.09
CA PRO A 383 13.81 22.89 13.91
C PRO A 383 13.81 21.99 12.67
N VAL A 384 13.09 22.42 11.63
CA VAL A 384 13.09 21.76 10.32
C VAL A 384 13.64 22.73 9.29
N THR A 385 14.56 22.22 8.47
CA THR A 385 15.14 22.96 7.36
C THR A 385 14.74 22.31 6.04
N ALA A 386 14.12 23.10 5.15
CA ALA A 386 13.86 22.72 3.78
C ALA A 386 14.82 23.46 2.85
N THR A 387 15.44 22.75 1.92
CA THR A 387 16.39 23.31 0.95
C THR A 387 15.99 22.90 -0.45
N VAL A 388 15.72 23.90 -1.31
CA VAL A 388 15.51 23.70 -2.76
C VAL A 388 16.78 24.11 -3.51
N GLN A 389 17.20 23.29 -4.47
CA GLN A 389 18.34 23.57 -5.35
C GLN A 389 17.97 23.30 -6.80
N GLY A 390 18.58 24.05 -7.73
CA GLY A 390 18.34 23.88 -9.16
C GLY A 390 19.14 24.86 -10.01
N SER A 391 18.92 24.83 -11.32
CA SER A 391 19.48 25.83 -12.23
C SER A 391 18.68 27.14 -12.17
N GLY A 392 19.37 28.27 -12.20
CA GLY A 392 18.73 29.58 -12.29
C GLY A 392 17.98 29.99 -11.02
N ALA A 393 16.91 30.76 -11.17
CA ALA A 393 16.10 31.20 -10.02
C ALA A 393 15.25 30.05 -9.47
N VAL A 394 15.21 29.91 -8.13
CA VAL A 394 14.47 28.86 -7.42
C VAL A 394 13.51 29.43 -6.39
N ALA A 395 12.42 28.71 -6.13
CA ALA A 395 11.42 29.04 -5.11
C ALA A 395 11.00 27.78 -4.33
N LEU A 396 10.78 27.96 -3.02
CA LEU A 396 10.20 26.95 -2.14
C LEU A 396 8.73 27.26 -1.89
N LEU A 397 7.88 26.29 -2.20
CA LEU A 397 6.43 26.35 -2.06
C LEU A 397 5.97 25.39 -0.96
N ILE A 398 4.96 25.78 -0.19
CA ILE A 398 4.34 24.94 0.84
C ILE A 398 2.81 24.94 0.70
N ALA A 399 2.19 23.78 0.87
CA ALA A 399 0.75 23.56 0.93
C ALA A 399 0.35 22.76 2.17
N ARG A 400 -0.92 22.90 2.57
CA ARG A 400 -1.56 22.09 3.63
C ARG A 400 -2.44 20.98 3.08
N GLU A 401 -2.40 20.80 1.77
CA GLU A 401 -3.22 19.89 1.00
C GLU A 401 -2.27 19.25 -0.03
N GLY A 402 -2.33 17.92 -0.16
CA GLY A 402 -1.51 17.13 -1.07
C GLY A 402 -2.14 16.94 -2.46
N THR A 403 -3.22 17.65 -2.77
CA THR A 403 -3.87 17.57 -4.08
C THR A 403 -3.12 18.44 -5.09
N GLY A 404 -2.68 17.83 -6.19
CA GLY A 404 -2.09 18.59 -7.30
C GLY A 404 -3.01 19.71 -7.77
N ALA A 405 -2.43 20.83 -8.19
CA ALA A 405 -3.16 22.04 -8.51
C ALA A 405 -2.69 22.66 -9.83
N VAL A 406 -3.66 23.02 -10.68
CA VAL A 406 -3.40 23.67 -11.96
C VAL A 406 -3.42 25.19 -11.78
N PHE A 407 -2.38 25.84 -12.26
CA PHE A 407 -2.23 27.30 -12.31
C PHE A 407 -2.14 27.77 -13.75
N ALA A 408 -2.29 29.07 -13.97
CA ALA A 408 -2.26 29.67 -15.32
C ALA A 408 -1.00 29.31 -16.14
N ASN A 409 0.11 28.96 -15.47
CA ASN A 409 1.42 28.70 -16.09
C ASN A 409 2.00 27.30 -15.78
N GLY A 410 1.20 26.33 -15.32
CA GLY A 410 1.69 24.97 -15.02
C GLY A 410 0.84 24.23 -14.00
N GLN A 411 1.25 23.00 -13.66
CA GLN A 411 0.61 22.17 -12.64
C GLN A 411 1.61 21.88 -11.54
N LEU A 412 1.21 22.10 -10.28
CA LEU A 412 1.96 21.65 -9.10
C LEU A 412 1.42 20.29 -8.65
N ASP A 413 2.25 19.53 -7.95
CA ASP A 413 1.84 18.26 -7.32
C ASP A 413 1.25 18.48 -5.91
N ILE A 414 1.27 19.73 -5.44
CA ILE A 414 0.77 20.15 -4.13
C ILE A 414 -0.27 21.28 -4.29
N GLY A 415 -1.17 21.43 -3.32
CA GLY A 415 -2.20 22.47 -3.36
C GLY A 415 -3.60 21.92 -3.05
N PRO A 416 -4.67 22.67 -3.40
CA PRO A 416 -4.69 23.92 -4.18
C PRO A 416 -4.17 25.18 -3.48
N ARG A 417 -4.09 25.21 -2.14
CA ARG A 417 -3.65 26.41 -1.41
C ARG A 417 -2.14 26.42 -1.15
N VAL A 418 -1.40 27.01 -2.09
CA VAL A 418 0.07 27.06 -2.07
C VAL A 418 0.58 28.44 -1.64
N SER A 419 1.62 28.47 -0.81
CA SER A 419 2.32 29.69 -0.37
C SER A 419 3.80 29.66 -0.74
N LEU A 420 4.31 30.76 -1.31
CA LEU A 420 5.75 30.98 -1.48
C LEU A 420 6.40 31.28 -0.13
N ARG A 421 7.50 30.58 0.20
CA ARG A 421 8.14 30.69 1.52
C ARG A 421 9.61 31.09 1.48
N ALA A 422 10.32 30.74 0.42
CA ALA A 422 11.69 31.19 0.19
C ALA A 422 11.94 31.28 -1.33
N GLN A 423 12.87 32.13 -1.72
CA GLN A 423 13.34 32.24 -3.10
C GLN A 423 14.82 32.61 -3.11
N GLY A 424 15.53 32.25 -4.18
CA GLY A 424 16.95 32.50 -4.30
C GLY A 424 17.49 32.19 -5.69
N TRP A 425 18.80 32.33 -5.85
CA TRP A 425 19.50 31.99 -7.08
C TRP A 425 20.26 30.68 -6.87
N THR A 426 19.95 29.67 -7.66
CA THR A 426 20.40 28.26 -7.59
C THR A 426 20.07 27.50 -6.30
N SER A 427 19.79 28.19 -5.21
CA SER A 427 19.41 27.62 -3.93
C SER A 427 18.51 28.57 -3.13
N ALA A 428 17.56 28.01 -2.39
CA ALA A 428 16.82 28.71 -1.34
C ALA A 428 16.58 27.77 -0.16
N GLN A 429 16.59 28.33 1.05
CA GLN A 429 16.45 27.57 2.28
C GLN A 429 15.46 28.26 3.22
N LEU A 430 14.68 27.46 3.94
CA LEU A 430 13.85 27.89 5.05
C LEU A 430 14.11 26.99 6.24
N THR A 431 14.51 27.57 7.37
CA THR A 431 14.51 26.89 8.66
C THR A 431 13.37 27.43 9.52
N GLN A 432 12.53 26.53 10.02
CA GLN A 432 11.40 26.85 10.87
C GLN A 432 11.38 25.91 12.08
N THR A 433 11.35 26.47 13.28
CA THR A 433 11.01 25.70 14.49
C THR A 433 9.52 25.49 14.54
N LEU A 434 9.08 24.23 14.68
CA LEU A 434 7.67 23.91 14.83
C LEU A 434 7.14 24.44 16.17
N PRO A 435 5.90 24.98 16.21
CA PRO A 435 5.29 25.33 17.49
C PRO A 435 5.24 24.12 18.42
N GLN A 436 5.49 24.34 19.72
CA GLN A 436 5.33 23.33 20.76
C GLN A 436 3.84 23.16 21.11
N ASP A 437 3.07 22.69 20.13
CA ASP A 437 1.64 22.43 20.27
C ASP A 437 1.36 20.96 19.92
N PRO A 438 1.01 20.11 20.90
CA PRO A 438 0.67 18.72 20.67
C PRO A 438 -0.50 18.50 19.70
N ALA A 439 -1.37 19.50 19.51
CA ALA A 439 -2.46 19.43 18.54
C ALA A 439 -1.99 19.45 17.08
N LEU A 440 -0.70 19.71 16.83
CA LEU A 440 -0.11 19.63 15.50
C LEU A 440 0.25 18.20 15.09
N ARG A 441 0.21 17.22 16.00
CA ARG A 441 0.49 15.82 15.69
C ARG A 441 -0.41 15.32 14.55
N GLY A 442 0.18 14.63 13.59
CA GLY A 442 -0.47 14.18 12.35
C GLY A 442 -0.65 15.27 11.28
N LEU A 443 -0.24 16.53 11.54
CA LEU A 443 -0.31 17.59 10.53
C LEU A 443 0.66 17.28 9.40
N HIS A 444 0.12 17.20 8.18
CA HIS A 444 0.91 17.11 6.96
C HIS A 444 1.19 18.49 6.39
N LEU A 445 2.43 18.71 5.96
CA LEU A 445 2.84 19.85 5.18
C LEU A 445 3.53 19.33 3.92
N TRP A 446 3.00 19.72 2.76
CA TRP A 446 3.58 19.37 1.47
C TRP A 446 4.45 20.51 0.98
N LEU A 447 5.62 20.17 0.44
CA LEU A 447 6.60 21.11 -0.04
C LEU A 447 6.98 20.76 -1.48
N GLN A 448 7.18 21.76 -2.32
CA GLN A 448 7.66 21.57 -3.68
C GLN A 448 8.54 22.75 -4.08
N GLY A 449 9.60 22.47 -4.83
CA GLY A 449 10.45 23.46 -5.44
C GLY A 449 9.99 23.82 -6.84
N ALA A 450 10.07 25.10 -7.19
CA ALA A 450 10.05 25.55 -8.59
C ALA A 450 11.45 26.04 -8.95
N VAL A 451 12.00 25.58 -10.07
CA VAL A 451 13.37 25.86 -10.52
C VAL A 451 13.38 26.45 -11.93
N ALA A 452 14.49 27.09 -12.31
CA ALA A 452 14.65 27.77 -13.59
C ALA A 452 13.54 28.79 -13.87
N LEU A 453 13.11 29.54 -12.84
CA LEU A 453 12.02 30.53 -12.93
C LEU A 453 12.29 31.67 -13.93
N ASP A 454 13.54 31.83 -14.34
CA ASP A 454 14.01 32.75 -15.36
C ASP A 454 13.82 32.23 -16.80
N THR A 455 13.41 30.96 -16.97
CA THR A 455 13.14 30.34 -18.28
C THR A 455 11.77 29.63 -18.29
N THR A 456 11.68 28.36 -18.70
CA THR A 456 10.48 27.54 -18.55
C THR A 456 10.55 26.87 -17.17
N PRO A 457 9.70 27.26 -16.20
CA PRO A 457 9.76 26.70 -14.85
C PRO A 457 9.61 25.18 -14.88
N ALA A 458 10.52 24.50 -14.19
CA ALA A 458 10.42 23.08 -13.90
C ALA A 458 10.20 22.90 -12.40
N LEU A 459 9.73 21.73 -11.98
CA LEU A 459 9.46 21.43 -10.59
C LEU A 459 10.49 20.45 -10.05
N THR A 460 10.79 20.55 -8.76
CA THR A 460 11.34 19.40 -8.04
C THR A 460 10.22 18.41 -7.79
N GLU A 461 10.58 17.17 -7.46
CA GLU A 461 9.61 16.30 -6.81
C GLU A 461 9.08 16.96 -5.53
N ALA A 462 7.82 16.68 -5.20
CA ALA A 462 7.26 17.07 -3.93
C ALA A 462 7.87 16.26 -2.78
N ARG A 463 7.89 16.88 -1.60
CA ARG A 463 8.24 16.25 -0.33
C ARG A 463 7.12 16.49 0.66
N VAL A 464 7.02 15.62 1.66
CA VAL A 464 6.04 15.73 2.73
C VAL A 464 6.75 15.75 4.07
N LEU A 465 6.17 16.48 5.00
CA LEU A 465 6.50 16.44 6.41
C LEU A 465 5.25 16.09 7.20
N ILE A 466 5.37 15.18 8.16
CA ILE A 466 4.30 14.82 9.10
C ILE A 466 4.81 15.08 10.52
N VAL A 467 4.14 15.98 11.23
CA VAL A 467 4.46 16.24 12.65
C VAL A 467 4.06 15.03 13.48
N GLN A 468 4.99 14.49 14.28
CA GLN A 468 4.83 13.25 15.04
C GLN A 468 4.17 13.43 16.41
#